data_AF-A0A9N9HVF3-F1
#
_entry.id   AF-A0A9N9HVF3-F1
#
_cell.length_a   1.000
_cell.length_b   1.000
_cell.length_c   1.000
_cell.angle_alpha   90.00
_cell.angle_beta   90.00
_cell.angle_gamma   90.00
#
_symmetry.space_group_name_H-M   'P 1'
#
loop_
_entity.id
_entity.type
_entity.pdbx_description
1 polymer ?
#
loop_
_entity_poly.entity_id
_entity_poly.type
_entity_poly.pdbx_seq_one_letter_code
_entity_poly.pdbx_strand_id
1 'polypeptide(L)' 'MTAKIQTDESNVYLGWLEKAISENYIKYYNYDEFVNKEEISCCSYGNVSRASWGDSGTIMAIKYSLNLTIQEIVNE' A
#
# COMPACT_ATOMS: atom_id res chain seq x y z
N MET A 1 11.93 -5.71 33.91
CA MET A 1 11.99 -5.65 32.44
C MET A 1 10.80 -6.43 31.94
N THR A 2 9.73 -5.76 31.51
CA THR A 2 8.52 -6.42 31.02
C THR A 2 8.43 -6.08 29.54
N ALA A 3 8.59 -7.08 28.68
CA ALA A 3 8.40 -6.94 27.25
C ALA A 3 6.97 -6.43 27.00
N LYS A 4 6.86 -5.23 26.43
CA LYS A 4 5.59 -4.71 25.92
C LYS A 4 5.14 -5.64 24.80
N ILE A 5 3.93 -6.18 24.97
CA ILE A 5 3.19 -6.94 23.96
C ILE A 5 2.99 -6.01 22.76
N GLN A 6 3.84 -6.11 21.75
CA GLN A 6 3.74 -5.36 20.50
C GLN A 6 3.11 -6.22 19.39
N THR A 7 2.34 -7.24 19.78
CA THR A 7 1.88 -8.32 18.89
C THR A 7 0.37 -8.29 18.61
N ASP A 8 -0.41 -7.43 19.28
CA ASP A 8 -1.88 -7.51 19.23
C ASP A 8 -2.50 -6.54 18.20
N GLU A 9 -2.09 -5.27 18.15
CA GLU A 9 -2.71 -4.28 17.25
C GLU A 9 -2.32 -4.47 15.78
N SER A 10 -1.04 -4.79 15.50
CA SER A 10 -0.59 -5.08 14.13
C SER A 10 -1.32 -6.28 13.52
N ASN A 11 -1.71 -7.24 14.35
CA ASN A 11 -2.48 -8.41 13.93
C ASN A 11 -3.92 -8.04 13.55
N VAL A 12 -4.54 -7.13 14.30
CA VAL A 12 -5.91 -6.65 14.01
C VAL A 12 -5.98 -5.94 12.66
N TYR A 13 -5.07 -4.99 12.39
CA TYR A 13 -5.08 -4.27 11.10
C TYR A 13 -4.74 -5.15 9.91
N LEU A 14 -3.82 -6.12 10.09
CA LEU A 14 -3.51 -7.09 9.05
C LEU A 14 -4.73 -7.97 8.73
N GLY A 15 -5.41 -8.51 9.75
CA GLY A 15 -6.62 -9.32 9.55
C GLY A 15 -7.76 -8.53 8.91
N TRP A 16 -7.90 -7.24 9.24
CA TRP A 16 -8.86 -6.35 8.56
C TRP A 16 -8.52 -6.19 7.07
N LEU A 17 -7.26 -5.95 6.73
CA LEU A 17 -6.81 -5.80 5.35
C LEU A 17 -7.01 -7.08 4.53
N GLU A 18 -6.62 -8.23 5.08
CA GLU A 18 -6.81 -9.54 4.45
C GLU A 18 -8.30 -9.80 4.18
N LYS A 19 -9.18 -9.50 5.15
CA LYS A 19 -10.63 -9.62 4.98
C LYS A 19 -11.15 -8.67 3.91
N ALA A 20 -10.73 -7.42 3.89
CA ALA A 20 -11.15 -6.43 2.90
C ALA A 20 -10.75 -6.82 1.46
N ILE A 21 -9.56 -7.44 1.30
CA ILE A 21 -9.12 -8.02 0.02
C ILE A 21 -9.98 -9.24 -0.34
N SER A 22 -10.18 -10.17 0.60
CA SER A 22 -10.99 -11.38 0.37
C SER A 22 -12.45 -11.08 0.03
N GLU A 23 -13.02 -10.02 0.61
CA GLU A 23 -14.39 -9.56 0.36
C GLU A 23 -14.48 -8.60 -0.85
N ASN A 24 -13.37 -8.35 -1.56
CA ASN A 24 -13.25 -7.45 -2.72
C ASN A 24 -13.63 -5.98 -2.44
N TYR A 25 -13.59 -5.54 -1.18
CA TYR A 25 -13.68 -4.11 -0.85
C TYR A 25 -12.42 -3.36 -1.30
N ILE A 26 -11.28 -4.04 -1.27
CA ILE A 26 -10.01 -3.56 -1.81
C ILE A 26 -9.57 -4.49 -2.92
N LYS A 27 -9.31 -3.95 -4.10
CA LYS A 27 -8.74 -4.72 -5.20
C LYS A 27 -7.23 -4.78 -5.06
N TYR A 28 -6.71 -6.00 -4.90
CA TYR A 28 -5.27 -6.26 -4.87
C TYR A 28 -4.72 -6.30 -6.30
N TYR A 29 -3.56 -5.66 -6.48
CA TYR A 29 -2.75 -5.73 -7.69
C TYR A 29 -1.31 -6.04 -7.29
N ASN A 30 -0.65 -6.95 -8.01
CA ASN A 30 0.76 -7.18 -7.77
C ASN A 30 1.56 -5.95 -8.27
N TYR A 31 2.48 -5.43 -7.45
CA TYR A 31 3.31 -4.27 -7.78
C TYR A 31 4.12 -4.47 -9.07
N ASP A 32 4.43 -5.71 -9.43
CA ASP A 32 5.16 -6.06 -10.65
C ASP A 32 4.31 -5.92 -11.93
N GLU A 33 2.98 -5.87 -11.83
CA GLU A 33 2.08 -5.61 -12.97
C GLU A 33 2.18 -4.17 -13.48
N PHE A 34 2.75 -3.28 -12.68
CA PHE A 34 2.98 -1.89 -13.06
C PHE A 34 4.32 -1.79 -13.78
N VAL A 35 4.35 -1.26 -14.98
CA VAL A 35 5.56 -1.08 -15.79
C VAL A 35 5.79 0.39 -16.10
N ASN A 36 6.97 0.73 -16.61
CA ASN A 36 7.34 2.11 -16.96
C ASN A 36 7.17 3.08 -15.78
N LYS A 37 7.66 2.66 -14.60
CA LYS A 37 7.57 3.43 -13.36
C LYS A 37 8.52 4.63 -13.43
N GLU A 38 7.97 5.81 -13.25
CA GLU A 38 8.69 7.08 -13.29
C GLU A 38 8.30 7.93 -12.08
N GLU A 39 9.25 8.28 -11.24
CA GLU A 39 8.99 9.16 -10.09
C GLU A 39 8.65 10.57 -10.59
N ILE A 40 7.48 11.07 -10.20
CA ILE A 40 7.00 12.40 -10.58
C ILE A 40 7.21 13.39 -9.44
N SER A 41 7.15 12.90 -8.20
CA SER A 41 7.36 13.73 -7.02
C SER A 41 7.95 12.94 -5.88
N CYS A 42 8.94 13.52 -5.23
CA CYS A 42 9.52 13.05 -3.98
C CYS A 42 9.24 14.08 -2.89
N CYS A 43 8.58 13.68 -1.81
CA CYS A 43 8.19 14.56 -0.70
C CYS A 43 8.21 13.79 0.62
N SER A 44 8.29 14.52 1.74
CA SER A 44 8.28 13.92 3.09
C SER A 44 7.00 13.16 3.42
N TYR A 45 5.89 13.47 2.75
CA TYR A 45 4.57 12.85 2.95
C TYR A 45 4.30 11.67 2.01
N GLY A 46 5.32 11.25 1.26
CA GLY A 46 5.24 10.16 0.29
C GLY A 46 5.71 10.58 -1.10
N ASN A 47 6.19 9.58 -1.81
CA ASN A 47 6.61 9.69 -3.20
C ASN A 47 5.45 9.26 -4.09
N VAL A 48 5.38 9.86 -5.27
CA VAL A 48 4.40 9.51 -6.30
C VAL A 48 5.14 9.18 -7.57
N SER A 49 4.84 8.02 -8.12
CA SER A 49 5.34 7.59 -9.42
C SER A 49 4.19 7.39 -10.39
N ARG A 50 4.39 7.75 -11.65
CA ARG A 50 3.55 7.33 -12.77
C ARG A 50 3.93 5.91 -13.15
N ALA A 51 2.95 5.09 -13.47
CA ALA A 51 3.17 3.78 -14.08
C ALA A 51 2.10 3.46 -15.11
N SER A 52 2.40 2.52 -15.99
CA SER A 52 1.40 1.86 -16.86
C SER A 52 0.98 0.55 -16.20
N TRP A 53 -0.32 0.27 -16.14
CA TRP A 53 -0.87 -0.96 -15.60
C TRP A 53 -1.63 -1.74 -16.67
N GLY A 54 -1.35 -3.04 -16.74
CA GLY A 54 -1.94 -3.97 -17.70
C GLY A 54 -1.56 -3.75 -19.15
N ASP A 55 -1.99 -4.66 -20.01
CA ASP A 55 -1.66 -4.65 -21.45
C ASP A 55 -2.25 -3.46 -22.21
N SER A 56 -3.33 -2.86 -21.67
CA SER A 56 -3.94 -1.66 -22.25
C SER A 56 -3.11 -0.39 -22.02
N GLY A 57 -2.04 -0.45 -21.22
CA GLY A 57 -1.20 0.69 -20.90
C GLY A 57 -1.92 1.75 -20.07
N THR A 58 -2.86 1.34 -19.21
CA THR A 58 -3.63 2.26 -18.38
C THR A 58 -2.68 3.05 -17.49
N ILE A 59 -2.69 4.38 -17.60
CA ILE A 59 -1.81 5.22 -16.79
C ILE A 59 -2.37 5.37 -15.38
N MET A 60 -1.55 5.05 -14.39
CA MET A 60 -1.87 5.14 -12.98
C MET A 60 -0.82 5.94 -12.22
N ALA A 61 -1.24 6.55 -11.11
CA ALA A 61 -0.34 7.11 -10.12
C ALA A 61 -0.20 6.12 -8.96
N ILE A 62 1.04 5.81 -8.58
CA ILE A 62 1.39 4.98 -7.44
C ILE A 62 1.97 5.90 -6.38
N LYS A 63 1.26 6.04 -5.25
CA LYS A 63 1.77 6.72 -4.06
C LYS A 63 2.39 5.66 -3.13
N TYR A 64 3.59 5.90 -2.64
CA TYR A 64 4.25 5.06 -1.63
C TYR A 64 5.07 5.90 -0.67
N SER A 65 5.29 5.41 0.55
CA SER A 65 6.19 6.04 1.53
C SER A 65 6.94 4.95 2.28
N LEU A 66 8.21 5.22 2.62
CA LEU A 66 9.13 4.27 3.26
C LEU A 66 8.71 3.91 4.69
N ASN A 67 7.82 4.69 5.30
CA ASN A 67 7.43 4.56 6.70
C ASN A 67 5.93 4.26 6.91
N LEU A 68 5.21 3.80 5.88
CA LEU A 68 3.78 3.49 6.04
C LEU A 68 3.56 2.21 6.84
N THR A 69 2.75 2.32 7.88
CA THR A 69 2.15 1.21 8.60
C THR A 69 0.79 0.85 7.99
N ILE A 70 0.32 -0.39 8.18
CA ILE A 70 -1.03 -0.80 7.74
C ILE A 70 -2.09 0.11 8.40
N GLN A 71 -1.88 0.49 9.67
CA GLN A 71 -2.77 1.40 10.38
C GLN A 71 -2.88 2.77 9.70
N GLU A 72 -1.78 3.34 9.23
CA GLU A 72 -1.81 4.61 8.49
C GLU A 72 -2.53 4.45 7.15
N ILE A 73 -2.32 3.34 6.44
CA ILE A 73 -3.02 3.05 5.18
C ILE A 73 -4.53 2.92 5.39
N VAL A 74 -4.97 2.32 6.50
CA VAL A 74 -6.40 2.17 6.82
C VAL A 74 -7.07 3.51 7.16
N ASN A 75 -6.30 4.51 7.62
CA ASN A 75 -6.82 5.81 8.07
C ASN A 75 -6.71 6.93 7.02
N GLU A 76 -6.23 6.64 5.81
CA GLU A 76 -6.15 7.61 4.70
C GLU A 76 -7.42 7.64 3.86
#